data_AF-A0A9D4QTN0-F1
#
_entry.id   AF-A0A9D4QTN0-F1
#
_cell.length_a   1.000
_cell.length_b   1.000
_cell.length_c   1.000
_cell.angle_alpha   90.00
_cell.angle_beta   90.00
_cell.angle_gamma   90.00
#
_symmetry.space_group_name_H-M   'P 1'
#
loop_
_entity.id
_entity.type
_entity.pdbx_description
1 polymer ?
#
loop_
_entity_poly.entity_id
_entity_poly.type
_entity_poly.pdbx_seq_one_letter_code
_entity_poly.pdbx_strand_id
1 'polypeptide(L)'
;MDDKENTRTPFKTKSTTENFDWKSWCFICGEKCSRHRDNTSRGFSRSWSLVETSISSDSNSIYRKVLNIATAINDVAIIDRLASVPNGDLVAIEARYHRKKGCLTKYYQCNTYAFTGLTPNKATTKNQTISYTIIAAKVKNEFEHSIVVDKKVFFFPTLKKRFVEIAESEGCSNDANSYKSSDLKMLLEKVWPEVSFIHQHGKPDLVCSSSLTINDAVRKSKELEQVIQDDNDCSYDELPESEDDTDETVVHKAMGILRRRIIENNPKLHDFFYAPEEMKLSNQKQFVEPLYKTVCWLYDKKCYKEASEMTNTRCLAVACDLTTLVTSNPSPKHLGLGIHLYNEFGSRHLIEDMYSLGYSISYPDLRLFLTSAAQQNIASHKVTDSGGIVPDNILPRDQGGNLVVAVADNWDLMSEQLMVKARLMR
;
A
#
# COMPACT_ATOMS: atom_id res chain seq x y z
N MET A 1 -42.90 -54.19 -22.53
CA MET A 1 -41.61 -53.60 -22.91
C MET A 1 -41.18 -52.72 -21.74
N ASP A 2 -40.44 -53.38 -20.85
CA ASP A 2 -39.59 -52.96 -19.75
C ASP A 2 -39.65 -51.51 -19.25
N ASP A 3 -40.38 -51.35 -18.14
CA ASP A 3 -40.21 -50.27 -17.16
C ASP A 3 -38.88 -50.47 -16.41
N LYS A 4 -37.91 -49.59 -16.64
CA LYS A 4 -36.68 -49.52 -15.84
C LYS A 4 -36.94 -48.72 -14.57
N GLU A 5 -37.26 -49.47 -13.52
CA GLU A 5 -37.38 -49.02 -12.14
C GLU A 5 -36.00 -48.54 -11.62
N ASN A 6 -35.85 -47.23 -11.45
CA ASN A 6 -34.63 -46.59 -10.98
C ASN A 6 -34.53 -46.74 -9.46
N THR A 7 -33.93 -47.85 -9.02
CA THR A 7 -33.70 -48.18 -7.60
C THR A 7 -32.67 -47.23 -7.00
N ARG A 8 -33.16 -46.17 -6.33
CA ARG A 8 -32.37 -45.37 -5.40
C ARG A 8 -31.95 -46.25 -4.23
N THR A 9 -30.65 -46.47 -4.10
CA THR A 9 -30.06 -47.10 -2.92
C THR A 9 -30.36 -46.25 -1.67
N PRO A 10 -30.84 -46.86 -0.57
CA PRO A 10 -31.11 -46.12 0.66
C PRO A 10 -29.78 -45.72 1.29
N PHE A 11 -29.64 -44.42 1.59
CA PHE A 11 -28.56 -43.89 2.41
C PHE A 11 -28.54 -44.63 3.75
N LYS A 12 -27.49 -45.42 3.98
CA LYS A 12 -27.16 -45.98 5.30
C LYS A 12 -26.86 -44.82 6.26
N THR A 13 -27.88 -44.37 6.99
CA THR A 13 -27.71 -43.55 8.18
C THR A 13 -27.55 -44.50 9.36
N LYS A 14 -26.30 -44.63 9.83
CA LYS A 14 -25.92 -45.00 11.21
C LYS A 14 -24.40 -45.22 11.25
N SER A 15 -23.65 -44.15 11.49
CA SER A 15 -22.49 -44.24 12.37
C SER A 15 -22.83 -43.43 13.62
N THR A 16 -22.76 -44.10 14.76
CA THR A 16 -22.84 -43.53 16.10
C THR A 16 -21.54 -42.81 16.42
N THR A 17 -21.19 -41.79 15.65
CA THR A 17 -20.18 -40.82 16.08
C THR A 17 -20.89 -39.86 17.02
N GLU A 18 -20.54 -39.96 18.30
CA GLU A 18 -20.86 -38.95 19.31
C GLU A 18 -20.66 -37.55 18.69
N ASN A 19 -21.68 -36.70 18.79
CA ASN A 19 -21.70 -35.36 18.20
C ASN A 19 -20.36 -34.64 18.45
N PHE A 20 -19.53 -34.52 17.42
CA PHE A 20 -18.26 -33.81 17.52
C PHE A 20 -18.54 -32.38 17.99
N ASP A 21 -17.95 -31.97 19.11
CA ASP A 21 -18.16 -30.63 19.66
C ASP A 21 -17.30 -29.62 18.88
N TRP A 22 -17.87 -29.11 17.79
CA TRP A 22 -17.27 -28.13 16.87
C TRP A 22 -16.82 -26.83 17.57
N LYS A 23 -17.42 -26.50 18.72
CA LYS A 23 -17.11 -25.27 19.46
C LYS A 23 -15.92 -25.44 20.39
N SER A 24 -15.74 -26.63 20.96
CA SER A 24 -14.68 -26.90 21.93
C SER A 24 -13.53 -27.74 21.39
N TRP A 25 -13.58 -28.23 20.14
CA TRP A 25 -12.55 -29.10 19.58
C TRP A 25 -12.05 -28.57 18.24
N CYS A 26 -10.75 -28.72 17.98
CA CYS A 26 -10.16 -28.40 16.69
C CYS A 26 -10.58 -29.45 15.66
N PHE A 27 -11.30 -29.08 14.61
CA PHE A 27 -11.80 -30.07 13.64
C PHE A 27 -10.69 -30.79 12.85
N ILE A 28 -9.51 -30.17 12.76
CA ILE A 28 -8.33 -30.75 12.12
C ILE A 28 -7.67 -31.78 13.04
N CYS A 29 -7.11 -31.37 14.18
CA CYS A 29 -6.33 -32.29 15.02
C CYS A 29 -7.15 -33.10 16.03
N GLY A 30 -8.44 -32.79 16.20
CA GLY A 30 -9.30 -33.47 17.18
C GLY A 30 -8.88 -33.26 18.63
N GLU A 31 -8.07 -32.24 18.92
CA GLU A 31 -7.72 -31.90 20.30
C GLU A 31 -8.71 -30.86 20.85
N LYS A 32 -9.04 -30.99 22.14
CA LYS A 32 -9.89 -30.04 22.85
C LYS A 32 -9.21 -28.67 22.92
N CYS A 33 -9.91 -27.64 22.46
CA CYS A 33 -9.55 -26.25 22.64
C CYS A 33 -9.65 -25.95 24.14
N SER A 34 -8.50 -25.82 24.81
CA SER A 34 -8.47 -25.29 26.18
C SER A 34 -8.97 -23.85 26.14
N ARG A 35 -10.22 -23.63 26.54
CA ARG A 35 -10.70 -22.30 26.94
C ARG A 35 -9.91 -21.92 28.19
N HIS A 36 -8.71 -21.37 28.02
CA HIS A 36 -8.08 -20.63 29.10
C HIS A 36 -8.97 -19.42 29.34
N ARG A 37 -9.77 -19.51 30.41
CA ARG A 37 -10.65 -18.45 30.89
C ARG A 37 -9.77 -17.44 31.62
N ASP A 38 -8.84 -16.83 30.91
CA ASP A 38 -8.07 -15.73 31.45
C ASP A 38 -8.95 -14.49 31.35
N ASN A 39 -9.65 -14.21 32.43
CA ASN A 39 -10.44 -12.99 32.67
C ASN A 39 -9.55 -11.74 32.84
N THR A 40 -8.33 -11.74 32.33
CA THR A 40 -7.44 -10.59 32.36
C THR A 40 -7.65 -9.76 31.11
N SER A 41 -8.19 -8.57 31.33
CA SER A 41 -8.68 -7.58 30.37
C SER A 41 -7.59 -6.91 29.51
N ARG A 42 -6.46 -7.58 29.22
CA ARG A 42 -5.39 -7.03 28.38
C ARG A 42 -4.82 -8.11 27.45
N GLY A 43 -5.31 -8.12 26.22
CA GLY A 43 -4.65 -8.77 25.08
C GLY A 43 -4.93 -10.27 24.92
N PHE A 44 -6.15 -10.63 24.51
CA PHE A 44 -6.48 -11.99 24.07
C PHE A 44 -5.64 -12.38 22.83
N SER A 45 -4.53 -13.08 23.04
CA SER A 45 -3.92 -13.88 21.97
C SER A 45 -4.86 -15.04 21.69
N ARG A 46 -5.78 -14.86 20.73
CA ARG A 46 -6.67 -15.93 20.26
C ARG A 46 -5.81 -17.01 19.60
N SER A 47 -5.46 -18.05 20.36
CA SER A 47 -4.71 -19.24 19.88
C SER A 47 -5.47 -20.08 18.85
N TRP A 48 -6.70 -19.66 18.53
CA TRP A 48 -7.72 -20.30 17.72
C TRP A 48 -8.35 -19.31 16.74
N SER A 49 -8.76 -19.83 15.59
CA SER A 49 -9.50 -19.11 14.56
C SER A 49 -10.79 -19.84 14.25
N LEU A 50 -11.85 -19.08 14.00
CA LEU A 50 -13.05 -19.57 13.35
C LEU A 50 -12.73 -19.81 11.86
N VAL A 51 -13.40 -20.76 11.23
CA VAL A 51 -13.39 -20.84 9.77
C VAL A 51 -14.20 -19.65 9.23
N GLU A 52 -13.62 -18.84 8.34
CA GLU A 52 -14.21 -17.58 7.87
C GLU A 52 -14.94 -17.71 6.52
N THR A 53 -14.83 -18.84 5.83
CA THR A 53 -15.41 -19.02 4.48
C THR A 53 -16.68 -19.84 4.54
N SER A 54 -17.82 -19.20 4.24
CA SER A 54 -19.12 -19.85 4.05
C SER A 54 -19.17 -20.64 2.74
N ILE A 55 -20.27 -21.38 2.51
CA ILE A 55 -20.55 -22.04 1.23
C ILE A 55 -20.60 -20.98 0.12
N SER A 56 -19.52 -20.83 -0.65
CA SER A 56 -19.64 -20.44 -2.05
C SER A 56 -19.63 -21.72 -2.89
N SER A 57 -20.32 -21.71 -4.03
CA SER A 57 -20.28 -22.80 -5.02
C SER A 57 -18.87 -23.07 -5.55
N ASP A 58 -17.89 -22.23 -5.21
CA ASP A 58 -16.52 -22.34 -5.64
C ASP A 58 -15.85 -23.62 -5.14
N SER A 59 -14.99 -24.18 -5.99
CA SER A 59 -14.06 -25.26 -5.67
C SER A 59 -13.08 -24.91 -4.54
N ASN A 60 -13.09 -23.65 -4.06
CA ASN A 60 -12.06 -23.08 -3.20
C ASN A 60 -12.43 -23.05 -1.70
N SER A 61 -13.61 -23.57 -1.31
CA SER A 61 -14.05 -23.58 0.09
C SER A 61 -13.12 -24.44 0.96
N ILE A 62 -12.91 -24.02 2.21
CA ILE A 62 -12.06 -24.75 3.18
C ILE A 62 -12.57 -26.18 3.38
N TYR A 63 -13.89 -26.37 3.43
CA TYR A 63 -14.51 -27.68 3.51
C TYR A 63 -14.04 -28.63 2.39
N ARG A 64 -14.20 -28.21 1.12
CA ARG A 64 -13.81 -29.03 -0.03
C ARG A 64 -12.31 -29.29 -0.07
N LYS A 65 -11.48 -28.30 0.26
CA LYS A 65 -10.02 -28.46 0.33
C LYS A 65 -9.62 -29.52 1.34
N VAL A 66 -10.13 -29.42 2.57
CA VAL A 66 -9.81 -30.38 3.63
C VAL A 66 -10.37 -31.76 3.28
N LEU A 67 -11.60 -31.85 2.77
CA LEU A 67 -12.23 -33.11 2.37
C LEU A 67 -11.48 -33.80 1.22
N ASN A 68 -11.04 -33.06 0.20
CA ASN A 68 -10.29 -33.61 -0.92
C ASN A 68 -8.93 -34.16 -0.46
N ILE A 69 -8.24 -33.42 0.41
CA ILE A 69 -6.97 -33.86 0.99
C ILE A 69 -7.20 -35.10 1.86
N ALA A 70 -8.18 -35.07 2.77
CA ALA A 70 -8.49 -36.18 3.67
C ALA A 70 -8.87 -37.45 2.90
N THR A 71 -9.72 -37.34 1.89
CA THR A 71 -10.08 -38.45 0.98
C THR A 71 -8.85 -39.00 0.28
N ALA A 72 -7.96 -38.13 -0.21
CA ALA A 72 -6.76 -38.57 -0.92
C ALA A 72 -5.75 -39.32 -0.04
N ILE A 73 -5.58 -38.90 1.22
CA ILE A 73 -4.68 -39.56 2.16
C ILE A 73 -5.38 -40.61 3.03
N ASN A 74 -6.65 -40.91 2.74
CA ASN A 74 -7.51 -41.81 3.50
C ASN A 74 -7.55 -41.50 5.01
N ASP A 75 -7.62 -40.21 5.37
CA ASP A 75 -7.77 -39.73 6.75
C ASP A 75 -9.22 -39.89 7.21
N VAL A 76 -9.58 -41.13 7.56
CA VAL A 76 -10.93 -41.53 7.95
C VAL A 76 -11.49 -40.65 9.08
N ALA A 77 -10.66 -40.23 10.03
CA ALA A 77 -11.10 -39.42 11.16
C ALA A 77 -11.61 -38.03 10.73
N ILE A 78 -10.95 -37.38 9.77
CA ILE A 78 -11.42 -36.10 9.23
C ILE A 78 -12.58 -36.30 8.26
N ILE A 79 -12.57 -37.35 7.44
CA ILE A 79 -13.68 -37.69 6.54
C ILE A 79 -14.96 -37.87 7.34
N ASP A 80 -14.93 -38.67 8.42
CA ASP A 80 -16.09 -38.93 9.26
C ASP A 80 -16.60 -37.66 9.97
N ARG A 81 -15.69 -36.81 10.47
CA ARG A 81 -16.08 -35.51 11.05
C ARG A 81 -16.76 -34.62 10.01
N LEU A 82 -16.18 -34.49 8.82
CA LEU A 82 -16.72 -33.63 7.77
C LEU A 82 -18.03 -34.17 7.19
N ALA A 83 -18.22 -35.50 7.14
CA ALA A 83 -19.46 -36.12 6.68
C ALA A 83 -20.69 -35.74 7.55
N SER A 84 -20.47 -35.37 8.81
CA SER A 84 -21.52 -34.91 9.72
C SER A 84 -21.93 -33.43 9.53
N VAL A 85 -21.23 -32.69 8.67
CA VAL A 85 -21.49 -31.25 8.46
C VAL A 85 -22.61 -31.03 7.45
N PRO A 86 -23.77 -30.47 7.86
CA PRO A 86 -24.85 -30.17 6.93
C PRO A 86 -24.38 -29.17 5.86
N ASN A 87 -24.56 -29.54 4.59
CA ASN A 87 -24.20 -28.75 3.41
C ASN A 87 -22.71 -28.37 3.28
N GLY A 88 -21.82 -28.92 4.12
CA GLY A 88 -20.41 -28.53 4.15
C GLY A 88 -20.14 -27.12 4.67
N ASP A 89 -21.10 -26.48 5.36
CA ASP A 89 -20.91 -25.15 5.93
C ASP A 89 -20.18 -25.20 7.28
N LEU A 90 -18.85 -25.03 7.22
CA LEU A 90 -18.02 -24.95 8.42
C LEU A 90 -18.26 -23.68 9.25
N VAL A 91 -18.84 -22.63 8.67
CA VAL A 91 -19.17 -21.38 9.39
C VAL A 91 -20.45 -21.57 10.20
N ALA A 92 -21.48 -22.17 9.60
CA ALA A 92 -22.78 -22.39 10.25
C ALA A 92 -22.67 -23.25 11.52
N ILE A 93 -21.75 -24.21 11.54
CA ILE A 93 -21.46 -25.06 12.72
C ILE A 93 -20.40 -24.46 13.65
N GLU A 94 -19.92 -23.24 13.37
CA GLU A 94 -18.85 -22.55 14.09
C GLU A 94 -17.55 -23.36 14.22
N ALA A 95 -17.12 -24.05 13.16
CA ALA A 95 -15.91 -24.87 13.20
C ALA A 95 -14.67 -24.03 13.54
N ARG A 96 -13.80 -24.57 14.39
CA ARG A 96 -12.57 -23.89 14.87
C ARG A 96 -11.32 -24.72 14.64
N TYR A 97 -10.20 -24.03 14.49
CA TYR A 97 -8.88 -24.67 14.40
C TYR A 97 -7.81 -23.89 15.17
N HIS A 98 -6.72 -24.57 15.55
CA HIS A 98 -5.58 -23.94 16.22
C HIS A 98 -4.78 -23.06 15.24
N ARG A 99 -4.91 -21.73 15.37
CA ARG A 99 -4.14 -20.76 14.58
C ARG A 99 -2.67 -20.79 14.95
N LYS A 100 -2.35 -20.78 16.26
CA LYS A 100 -0.96 -20.73 16.75
C LYS A 100 -0.18 -22.02 16.46
N LYS A 101 -0.84 -23.18 16.53
CA LYS A 101 -0.23 -24.47 16.12
C LYS A 101 -0.13 -24.61 14.59
N GLY A 102 -0.79 -23.72 13.84
CA GLY A 102 -0.89 -23.77 12.39
C GLY A 102 -1.58 -25.03 11.89
N CYS A 103 -2.57 -25.58 12.61
CA CYS A 103 -3.14 -26.89 12.30
C CYS A 103 -3.66 -26.98 10.86
N LEU A 104 -4.42 -25.98 10.40
CA LEU A 104 -4.96 -25.97 9.04
C LEU A 104 -3.83 -25.87 8.00
N THR A 105 -2.87 -24.95 8.21
CA THR A 105 -1.71 -24.78 7.32
C THR A 105 -0.85 -26.04 7.24
N LYS A 106 -0.58 -26.68 8.38
CA LYS A 106 0.17 -27.94 8.46
C LYS A 106 -0.57 -29.07 7.80
N TYR A 107 -1.90 -29.15 7.97
CA TYR A 107 -2.71 -30.16 7.32
C TYR A 107 -2.66 -30.02 5.79
N TYR A 108 -2.71 -28.78 5.29
CA TYR A 108 -2.49 -28.52 3.86
C TYR A 108 -1.08 -28.90 3.41
N GLN A 109 -0.04 -28.45 4.13
CA GLN A 109 1.35 -28.65 3.74
C GLN A 109 1.78 -30.11 3.82
N CYS A 110 1.55 -30.81 4.94
CA CYS A 110 2.02 -32.17 5.13
C CYS A 110 1.35 -33.16 4.15
N ASN A 111 0.11 -32.90 3.75
CA ASN A 111 -0.68 -33.88 3.00
C ASN A 111 -0.81 -33.55 1.51
N THR A 112 -0.48 -32.33 1.06
CA THR A 112 -0.30 -32.07 -0.39
C THR A 112 0.87 -32.86 -0.96
N TYR A 113 1.92 -33.13 -0.18
CA TYR A 113 3.03 -33.99 -0.60
C TYR A 113 2.63 -35.47 -0.76
N ALA A 114 1.66 -35.94 0.02
CA ALA A 114 1.10 -37.28 -0.14
C ALA A 114 0.17 -37.37 -1.37
N PHE A 115 -0.54 -36.29 -1.70
CA PHE A 115 -1.41 -36.18 -2.88
C PHE A 115 -0.65 -36.20 -4.21
N THR A 116 0.54 -35.58 -4.28
CA THR A 116 1.32 -35.51 -5.53
C THR A 116 2.24 -36.71 -5.77
N GLY A 117 2.26 -37.72 -4.89
CA GLY A 117 3.16 -38.87 -5.00
C GLY A 117 4.66 -38.53 -4.89
N LEU A 118 4.99 -37.26 -4.62
CA LEU A 118 6.36 -36.79 -4.44
C LEU A 118 6.73 -36.99 -2.98
N THR A 119 7.09 -38.22 -2.62
CA THR A 119 7.86 -38.41 -1.38
C THR A 119 9.19 -37.66 -1.55
N PRO A 120 9.54 -36.70 -0.67
CA PRO A 120 10.88 -36.18 -0.67
C PRO A 120 11.78 -37.33 -0.27
N ASN A 121 12.56 -37.85 -1.23
CA ASN A 121 13.74 -38.63 -0.91
C ASN A 121 14.57 -37.76 0.04
N LYS A 122 14.53 -38.06 1.34
CA LYS A 122 15.21 -37.29 2.40
C LYS A 122 16.72 -37.19 2.15
N ALA A 123 17.28 -38.06 1.32
CA ALA A 123 18.65 -38.01 0.84
C ALA A 123 18.88 -36.93 -0.24
N THR A 124 17.96 -36.79 -1.21
CA THR A 124 18.05 -35.80 -2.30
C THR A 124 17.81 -34.38 -1.79
N THR A 125 16.85 -34.19 -0.87
CA THR A 125 16.58 -32.87 -0.27
C THR A 125 17.74 -32.39 0.61
N LYS A 126 18.40 -33.29 1.37
CA LYS A 126 19.59 -32.92 2.16
C LYS A 126 20.74 -32.44 1.27
N ASN A 127 21.04 -33.17 0.19
CA ASN A 127 22.12 -32.79 -0.73
C ASN A 127 21.82 -31.47 -1.46
N GLN A 128 20.57 -31.25 -1.86
CA GLN A 128 20.14 -29.99 -2.48
C GLN A 128 20.19 -28.81 -1.49
N THR A 129 19.84 -29.04 -0.22
CA THR A 129 19.94 -28.01 0.84
C THR A 129 21.40 -27.64 1.14
N ILE A 130 22.30 -28.62 1.14
CA ILE A 130 23.75 -28.39 1.29
C ILE A 130 24.27 -27.55 0.12
N SER A 131 23.88 -27.88 -1.12
CA SER A 131 24.28 -27.12 -2.31
C SER A 131 23.82 -25.66 -2.26
N TYR A 132 22.56 -25.40 -1.92
CA TYR A 132 22.05 -24.02 -1.81
C TYR A 132 22.68 -23.24 -0.65
N THR A 133 23.11 -23.90 0.43
CA THR A 133 23.84 -23.24 1.52
C THR A 133 25.21 -22.76 1.05
N ILE A 134 25.90 -23.54 0.21
CA ILE A 134 27.18 -23.14 -0.40
C ILE A 134 26.97 -21.96 -1.36
N ILE A 135 25.93 -22.01 -2.20
CA ILE A 135 25.59 -20.92 -3.12
C ILE A 135 25.24 -19.63 -2.34
N ALA A 136 24.45 -19.73 -1.27
CA ALA A 136 24.14 -18.60 -0.39
C ALA A 136 25.40 -18.01 0.26
N ALA A 137 26.37 -18.84 0.65
CA ALA A 137 27.65 -18.37 1.17
C ALA A 137 28.48 -17.62 0.10
N LYS A 138 28.41 -18.02 -1.17
CA LYS A 138 29.04 -17.27 -2.27
C LYS A 138 28.38 -15.90 -2.48
N VAL A 139 27.04 -15.84 -2.45
CA VAL A 139 26.30 -14.57 -2.49
C VAL A 139 26.69 -13.67 -1.31
N LYS A 140 26.80 -14.24 -0.10
CA LYS A 140 27.31 -13.52 1.07
C LYS A 140 28.67 -12.90 0.76
N ASN A 141 29.66 -13.70 0.37
CA ASN A 141 31.02 -13.21 0.16
C ASN A 141 31.10 -12.10 -0.91
N GLU A 142 30.27 -12.15 -1.95
CA GLU A 142 30.25 -11.12 -3.00
C GLU A 142 29.70 -9.77 -2.50
N PHE A 143 28.69 -9.79 -1.62
CA PHE A 143 28.01 -8.58 -1.14
C PHE A 143 28.39 -8.14 0.27
N GLU A 144 29.17 -8.93 1.01
CA GLU A 144 29.49 -8.71 2.42
C GLU A 144 30.11 -7.33 2.67
N HIS A 145 31.15 -6.99 1.91
CA HIS A 145 31.79 -5.68 2.04
C HIS A 145 30.81 -4.54 1.74
N SER A 146 30.03 -4.64 0.66
CA SER A 146 29.09 -3.57 0.27
C SER A 146 27.95 -3.38 1.28
N ILE A 147 27.38 -4.47 1.81
CA ILE A 147 26.22 -4.37 2.70
C ILE A 147 26.64 -4.09 4.14
N VAL A 148 27.65 -4.82 4.64
CA VAL A 148 28.04 -4.74 6.06
C VAL A 148 29.01 -3.59 6.31
N VAL A 149 30.02 -3.42 5.46
CA VAL A 149 31.08 -2.41 5.65
C VAL A 149 30.63 -1.06 5.10
N ASP A 150 30.25 -0.98 3.82
CA ASP A 150 29.85 0.29 3.18
C ASP A 150 28.43 0.75 3.57
N LYS A 151 27.69 -0.11 4.29
CA LYS A 151 26.30 0.11 4.67
C LYS A 151 25.42 0.45 3.46
N LYS A 152 25.64 -0.19 2.31
CA LYS A 152 24.80 -0.03 1.11
C LYS A 152 23.53 -0.86 1.24
N VAL A 153 22.47 -0.37 0.62
CA VAL A 153 21.15 -1.02 0.58
C VAL A 153 20.92 -1.55 -0.83
N PHE A 154 20.47 -2.79 -0.94
CA PHE A 154 20.17 -3.43 -2.22
C PHE A 154 18.72 -3.89 -2.26
N PHE A 155 18.16 -4.02 -3.46
CA PHE A 155 16.89 -4.70 -3.66
C PHE A 155 17.08 -6.22 -3.58
N PHE A 156 16.17 -6.92 -2.90
CA PHE A 156 16.18 -8.38 -2.79
C PHE A 156 16.21 -9.10 -4.15
N PRO A 157 15.47 -8.65 -5.20
CA PRO A 157 15.61 -9.21 -6.54
C PRO A 157 17.05 -9.25 -7.07
N THR A 158 17.91 -8.29 -6.71
CA THR A 158 19.32 -8.29 -7.12
C THR A 158 20.07 -9.48 -6.54
N LEU A 159 19.91 -9.73 -5.24
CA LEU A 159 20.52 -10.88 -4.57
C LEU A 159 19.93 -12.20 -5.08
N LYS A 160 18.61 -12.24 -5.32
CA LYS A 160 17.95 -13.42 -5.88
C LYS A 160 18.46 -13.76 -7.27
N LYS A 161 18.58 -12.77 -8.15
CA LYS A 161 19.15 -12.94 -9.50
C LYS A 161 20.56 -13.52 -9.40
N ARG A 162 21.40 -12.96 -8.53
CA ARG A 162 22.76 -13.44 -8.37
C ARG A 162 22.85 -14.86 -7.81
N PHE A 163 21.98 -15.19 -6.85
CA PHE A 163 21.85 -16.54 -6.33
C PHE A 163 21.53 -17.55 -7.44
N VAL A 164 20.61 -17.21 -8.35
CA VAL A 164 20.25 -18.06 -9.50
C VAL A 164 21.43 -18.21 -10.45
N GLU A 165 22.10 -17.12 -10.82
CA GLU A 165 23.27 -17.15 -11.72
C GLU A 165 24.38 -18.06 -11.17
N ILE A 166 24.68 -17.96 -9.87
CA ILE A 166 25.66 -18.84 -9.22
C ILE A 166 25.16 -20.28 -9.21
N ALA A 167 23.89 -20.53 -8.87
CA ALA A 167 23.31 -21.86 -8.88
C ALA A 167 23.38 -22.53 -10.26
N GLU A 168 23.10 -21.79 -11.32
CA GLU A 168 23.22 -22.26 -12.71
C GLU A 168 24.67 -22.60 -13.06
N SER A 169 25.63 -21.75 -12.67
CA SER A 169 27.06 -21.99 -12.91
C SER A 169 27.62 -23.23 -12.18
N GLU A 170 27.04 -23.58 -11.03
CA GLU A 170 27.39 -24.77 -10.25
C GLU A 170 26.61 -26.03 -10.66
N GLY A 171 25.86 -25.98 -11.78
CA GLY A 171 25.09 -27.11 -12.29
C GLY A 171 23.83 -27.45 -11.50
N CYS A 172 23.32 -26.53 -10.68
CA CYS A 172 22.07 -26.69 -9.91
C CYS A 172 20.84 -26.16 -10.67
N SER A 173 20.80 -26.36 -11.99
CA SER A 173 20.04 -25.54 -12.94
C SER A 173 18.52 -25.75 -12.98
N ASN A 174 17.99 -26.91 -12.56
CA ASN A 174 16.59 -27.23 -12.86
C ASN A 174 15.55 -26.57 -11.91
N ASP A 175 15.95 -26.10 -10.72
CA ASP A 175 15.02 -25.58 -9.70
C ASP A 175 15.41 -24.21 -9.08
N ALA A 176 16.54 -23.61 -9.48
CA ALA A 176 16.99 -22.36 -8.85
C ALA A 176 16.00 -21.20 -9.05
N ASN A 177 15.39 -21.09 -10.23
CA ASN A 177 14.38 -20.08 -10.54
C ASN A 177 13.04 -20.32 -9.83
N SER A 178 12.71 -21.57 -9.52
CA SER A 178 11.48 -21.94 -8.79
C SER A 178 11.64 -21.80 -7.27
N TYR A 179 12.86 -21.52 -6.78
CA TYR A 179 13.12 -21.33 -5.36
C TYR A 179 12.34 -20.13 -4.81
N LYS A 180 11.52 -20.40 -3.79
CA LYS A 180 10.62 -19.40 -3.23
C LYS A 180 11.41 -18.28 -2.57
N SER A 181 10.96 -17.05 -2.79
CA SER A 181 11.58 -15.86 -2.22
C SER A 181 11.59 -15.88 -0.67
N SER A 182 10.57 -16.48 -0.04
CA SER A 182 10.55 -16.68 1.42
C SER A 182 11.68 -17.59 1.90
N ASP A 183 11.92 -18.67 1.16
CA ASP A 183 12.86 -19.71 1.55
C ASP A 183 14.30 -19.22 1.35
N LEU A 184 14.53 -18.43 0.30
CA LEU A 184 15.83 -17.81 0.07
C LEU A 184 16.17 -16.79 1.15
N LYS A 185 15.20 -16.00 1.61
CA LYS A 185 15.44 -15.07 2.73
C LYS A 185 15.83 -15.81 3.99
N MET A 186 15.07 -16.83 4.38
CA MET A 186 15.40 -17.64 5.56
C MET A 186 16.79 -18.30 5.43
N LEU A 187 17.14 -18.76 4.24
CA LEU A 187 18.47 -19.34 3.97
C LEU A 187 19.57 -18.28 4.10
N LEU A 188 19.38 -17.10 3.51
CA LEU A 188 20.34 -16.00 3.60
C LEU A 188 20.46 -15.48 5.04
N GLU A 189 19.37 -15.29 5.78
CA GLU A 189 19.43 -14.91 7.20
C GLU A 189 20.20 -15.93 8.05
N LYS A 190 20.08 -17.21 7.71
CA LYS A 190 20.80 -18.28 8.42
C LYS A 190 22.30 -18.28 8.11
N VAL A 191 22.69 -18.01 6.86
CA VAL A 191 24.10 -18.01 6.42
C VAL A 191 24.77 -16.65 6.68
N TRP A 192 23.96 -15.59 6.77
CA TRP A 192 24.38 -14.20 6.84
C TRP A 192 23.55 -13.46 7.90
N PRO A 193 23.81 -13.72 9.20
CA PRO A 193 23.04 -13.12 10.30
C PRO A 193 23.19 -11.60 10.40
N GLU A 194 24.23 -11.03 9.78
CA GLU A 194 24.50 -9.60 9.77
C GLU A 194 23.59 -8.81 8.82
N VAL A 195 22.77 -9.46 7.97
CA VAL A 195 21.80 -8.76 7.11
C VAL A 195 20.38 -8.80 7.65
N SER A 196 19.59 -7.83 7.22
CA SER A 196 18.16 -7.73 7.52
C SER A 196 17.37 -7.42 6.26
N PHE A 197 16.18 -8.01 6.18
CA PHE A 197 15.25 -7.83 5.06
C PHE A 197 14.11 -6.91 5.48
N ILE A 198 13.98 -5.76 4.81
CA ILE A 198 12.91 -4.79 5.08
C ILE A 198 11.79 -4.99 4.06
N HIS A 199 10.62 -5.40 4.55
CA HIS A 199 9.46 -5.60 3.70
C HIS A 199 8.86 -4.27 3.23
N GLN A 200 8.52 -4.18 1.95
CA GLN A 200 7.84 -3.01 1.38
C GLN A 200 6.50 -3.39 0.76
N HIS A 201 5.42 -2.68 1.11
CA HIS A 201 4.10 -2.93 0.53
C HIS A 201 4.08 -2.52 -0.95
N GLY A 202 3.82 -3.49 -1.83
CA GLY A 202 3.70 -3.27 -3.28
C GLY A 202 5.03 -2.93 -3.99
N LYS A 203 6.17 -3.04 -3.30
CA LYS A 203 7.51 -2.79 -3.85
C LYS A 203 8.45 -3.96 -3.50
N PRO A 204 9.58 -4.12 -4.20
CA PRO A 204 10.55 -5.15 -3.85
C PRO A 204 11.18 -4.89 -2.47
N ASP A 205 11.38 -5.96 -1.70
CA ASP A 205 12.00 -5.85 -0.38
C ASP A 205 13.46 -5.36 -0.47
N LEU A 206 13.90 -4.66 0.57
CA LEU A 206 15.28 -4.18 0.70
C LEU A 206 16.11 -5.13 1.54
N VAL A 207 17.42 -5.15 1.26
CA VAL A 207 18.44 -5.88 2.00
C VAL A 207 19.48 -4.87 2.47
N CYS A 208 19.72 -4.83 3.77
CA CYS A 208 20.68 -3.94 4.39
C CYS A 208 21.41 -4.63 5.55
N SER A 209 22.45 -3.99 6.08
CA SER A 209 23.07 -4.43 7.33
C SER A 209 22.05 -4.34 8.48
N SER A 210 22.05 -5.35 9.35
CA SER A 210 21.34 -5.36 10.64
C SER A 210 21.83 -4.28 11.60
N SER A 211 23.07 -3.80 11.42
CA SER A 211 23.64 -2.69 12.19
C SER A 211 23.32 -1.30 11.61
N LEU A 212 22.57 -1.23 10.50
CA LEU A 212 22.16 0.03 9.90
C LEU A 212 21.12 0.71 10.80
N THR A 213 21.44 1.91 11.29
CA THR A 213 20.53 2.68 12.14
C THR A 213 19.81 3.77 11.34
N ILE A 214 18.66 4.24 11.85
CA ILE A 214 17.96 5.41 11.28
C ILE A 214 18.88 6.63 11.24
N ASN A 215 19.73 6.80 12.26
CA ASN A 215 20.70 7.89 12.31
C ASN A 215 21.73 7.83 11.17
N ASP A 216 22.17 6.65 10.76
CA ASP A 216 23.06 6.49 9.61
C ASP A 216 22.38 6.93 8.31
N ALA A 217 21.09 6.60 8.14
CA ALA A 217 20.31 7.00 6.98
C ALA A 217 20.06 8.53 6.95
N VAL A 218 19.71 9.12 8.09
CA VAL A 218 19.52 10.58 8.22
C VAL A 218 20.82 11.33 7.95
N ARG A 219 21.96 10.83 8.46
CA ARG A 219 23.27 11.45 8.19
C ARG A 219 23.60 11.41 6.70
N LYS A 220 23.45 10.27 6.02
CA LYS A 220 23.66 10.17 4.56
C LYS A 220 22.68 11.05 3.77
N SER A 221 21.42 11.18 4.22
CA SER A 221 20.46 12.10 3.60
C SER A 221 20.96 13.55 3.68
N LYS A 222 21.44 13.97 4.85
CA LYS A 222 22.01 15.32 5.03
C LYS A 222 23.28 15.55 4.22
N GLU A 223 24.17 14.57 4.14
CA GLU A 223 25.35 14.63 3.27
C GLU A 223 24.94 14.78 1.80
N LEU A 224 23.92 14.04 1.35
CA LEU A 224 23.38 14.17 -0.01
C LEU A 224 22.72 15.53 -0.24
N GLU A 225 21.95 16.02 0.73
CA GLU A 225 21.34 17.36 0.68
C GLU A 225 22.41 18.44 0.59
N GLN A 226 23.52 18.31 1.32
CA GLN A 226 24.67 19.21 1.22
C GLN A 226 25.30 19.14 -0.16
N VAL A 227 25.57 17.95 -0.71
CA VAL A 227 26.12 17.82 -2.07
C VAL A 227 25.18 18.43 -3.12
N ILE A 228 23.87 18.20 -2.99
CA ILE A 228 22.85 18.79 -3.89
C ILE A 228 22.79 20.32 -3.71
N GLN A 229 23.00 20.81 -2.50
CA GLN A 229 22.98 22.23 -2.20
C GLN A 229 24.26 22.92 -2.69
N ASP A 230 25.41 22.29 -2.55
CA ASP A 230 26.70 22.75 -3.08
C ASP A 230 26.73 22.71 -4.62
N ASP A 231 26.09 21.72 -5.25
CA ASP A 231 25.89 21.68 -6.72
C ASP A 231 24.87 22.73 -7.19
N ASN A 232 23.86 23.08 -6.37
CA ASN A 232 22.92 24.16 -6.66
C ASN A 232 23.47 25.56 -6.33
N ASP A 233 24.49 25.65 -5.48
CA ASP A 233 25.33 26.84 -5.22
C ASP A 233 26.41 27.02 -6.30
N CYS A 234 26.24 26.39 -7.48
CA CYS A 234 26.73 26.97 -8.72
C CYS A 234 26.14 28.39 -8.84
N SER A 235 26.83 29.35 -8.24
CA SER A 235 26.46 30.75 -8.17
C SER A 235 26.32 31.23 -9.62
N TYR A 236 25.08 31.41 -10.05
CA TYR A 236 24.73 32.09 -11.30
C TYR A 236 24.98 33.62 -11.20
N ASP A 237 25.57 34.08 -10.10
CA ASP A 237 25.76 35.50 -9.80
C ASP A 237 27.01 36.10 -10.46
N GLU A 238 27.86 35.27 -11.09
CA GLU A 238 28.96 35.73 -11.95
C GLU A 238 28.77 35.21 -13.39
N LEU A 239 27.75 35.73 -14.09
CA LEU A 239 27.73 35.61 -15.54
C LEU A 239 28.86 36.49 -16.10
N PRO A 240 29.81 35.96 -16.87
CA PRO A 240 30.86 36.76 -17.47
C PRO A 240 30.22 37.86 -18.33
N GLU A 241 30.64 39.10 -18.12
CA GLU A 241 30.35 40.21 -19.02
C GLU A 241 31.07 39.93 -20.35
N SER A 242 30.51 39.07 -21.19
CA SER A 242 30.94 38.94 -22.58
C SER A 242 30.38 40.13 -23.36
N GLU A 243 31.26 40.89 -24.03
CA GLU A 243 30.90 42.10 -24.80
C GLU A 243 29.98 41.81 -26.01
N ASP A 244 29.78 40.55 -26.39
CA ASP A 244 28.84 40.11 -27.43
C ASP A 244 27.67 39.31 -26.83
N ASP A 245 26.63 40.01 -26.37
CA ASP A 245 25.37 39.39 -25.94
C ASP A 245 24.62 38.84 -27.17
N THR A 246 24.70 37.53 -27.41
CA THR A 246 23.82 36.85 -28.36
C THR A 246 22.39 36.79 -27.80
N ASP A 247 21.36 36.70 -28.67
CA ASP A 247 19.96 36.55 -28.23
C ASP A 247 19.78 35.42 -27.21
N GLU A 248 20.53 34.32 -27.35
CA GLU A 248 20.53 33.19 -26.42
C GLU A 248 21.03 33.57 -25.03
N THR A 249 22.13 34.35 -24.94
CA THR A 249 22.67 34.82 -23.65
C THR A 249 21.72 35.79 -22.95
N VAL A 250 21.02 36.65 -23.71
CA VAL A 250 20.01 37.57 -23.17
C VAL A 250 18.82 36.79 -22.60
N VAL A 251 18.33 35.79 -23.33
CA VAL A 251 17.25 34.91 -22.84
C VAL A 251 17.69 34.15 -21.59
N HIS A 252 18.90 33.60 -21.57
CA HIS A 252 19.44 32.89 -20.41
C HIS A 252 19.53 33.81 -19.17
N LYS A 253 20.06 35.03 -19.32
CA LYS A 253 20.10 36.07 -18.27
C LYS A 253 18.69 36.39 -17.76
N ALA A 254 17.73 36.59 -18.65
CA ALA A 254 16.34 36.87 -18.29
C ALA A 254 15.69 35.70 -17.52
N MET A 255 15.92 34.46 -17.96
CA MET A 255 15.45 33.26 -17.26
C MET A 255 16.10 33.11 -15.88
N GLY A 256 17.38 33.44 -15.74
CA GLY A 256 18.08 33.46 -14.45
C GLY A 256 17.46 34.43 -13.45
N ILE A 257 17.18 35.67 -13.87
CA ILE A 257 16.49 36.67 -13.04
C ILE A 257 15.10 36.18 -12.63
N LEU A 258 14.35 35.61 -13.57
CA LEU A 258 13.01 35.10 -13.33
C LEU A 258 13.02 33.93 -12.34
N ARG A 259 13.91 32.95 -12.53
CA ARG A 259 14.10 31.81 -11.63
C ARG A 259 14.45 32.26 -10.22
N ARG A 260 15.39 33.20 -10.08
CA ARG A 260 15.80 33.75 -8.78
C ARG A 260 14.60 34.33 -8.02
N ARG A 261 13.82 35.19 -8.68
CA ARG A 261 12.62 35.79 -8.08
C ARG A 261 11.53 34.78 -7.72
N ILE A 262 11.32 33.75 -8.56
CA ILE A 262 10.37 32.68 -8.26
C ILE A 262 10.77 31.96 -6.96
N ILE A 263 12.05 31.64 -6.80
CA ILE A 263 12.57 30.94 -5.61
C ILE A 263 12.48 31.84 -4.37
N GLU A 264 12.87 33.12 -4.48
CA GLU A 264 12.80 34.09 -3.39
C GLU A 264 11.35 34.29 -2.88
N ASN A 265 10.38 34.34 -3.79
CA ASN A 265 8.96 34.52 -3.44
C ASN A 265 8.29 33.26 -2.89
N ASN A 266 8.89 32.08 -3.09
CA ASN A 266 8.31 30.79 -2.74
C ASN A 266 9.31 29.94 -1.96
N PRO A 267 9.69 30.34 -0.74
CA PRO A 267 10.53 29.51 0.11
C PRO A 267 9.85 28.14 0.29
N LYS A 268 10.65 27.06 0.30
CA LYS A 268 10.14 25.70 0.54
C LYS A 268 9.38 25.66 1.86
N LEU A 269 8.06 25.61 1.77
CA LEU A 269 7.17 25.36 2.89
C LEU A 269 7.16 23.85 3.12
N HIS A 270 8.20 23.33 3.75
CA HIS A 270 8.12 21.99 4.31
C HIS A 270 7.01 21.99 5.36
N ASP A 271 6.00 21.14 5.15
CA ASP A 271 4.94 20.79 6.12
C ASP A 271 3.76 21.78 6.31
N PHE A 272 3.58 22.79 5.43
CA PHE A 272 2.41 23.67 5.49
C PHE A 272 1.46 23.47 4.31
N PHE A 273 0.16 23.40 4.62
CA PHE A 273 -0.90 23.40 3.63
C PHE A 273 -1.58 24.76 3.56
N TYR A 274 -2.12 25.09 2.38
CA TYR A 274 -2.79 26.35 2.15
C TYR A 274 -4.08 26.48 2.97
N ALA A 275 -4.23 27.60 3.67
CA ALA A 275 -5.47 28.00 4.29
C ALA A 275 -6.55 28.31 3.23
N PRO A 276 -7.84 28.22 3.56
CA PRO A 276 -8.93 28.58 2.63
C PRO A 276 -8.78 29.98 2.03
N GLU A 277 -8.26 30.93 2.80
CA GLU A 277 -8.00 32.30 2.35
C GLU A 277 -6.90 32.35 1.29
N GLU A 278 -5.90 31.47 1.37
CA GLU A 278 -4.78 31.36 0.43
C GLU A 278 -5.19 30.71 -0.90
N MET A 279 -6.32 30.01 -0.93
CA MET A 279 -6.88 29.44 -2.17
C MET A 279 -7.58 30.48 -3.07
N LYS A 280 -7.59 31.76 -2.70
CA LYS A 280 -8.14 32.86 -3.52
C LYS A 280 -7.25 33.16 -4.72
N LEU A 281 -7.88 33.55 -5.84
CA LEU A 281 -7.19 33.95 -7.08
C LEU A 281 -6.15 35.06 -6.89
N SER A 282 -6.40 36.02 -5.98
CA SER A 282 -5.46 37.09 -5.65
C SER A 282 -4.15 36.56 -5.07
N ASN A 283 -4.25 35.54 -4.21
CA ASN A 283 -3.11 34.97 -3.51
C ASN A 283 -2.35 34.00 -4.43
N GLN A 284 -3.06 33.27 -5.29
CA GLN A 284 -2.44 32.51 -6.37
C GLN A 284 -1.61 33.40 -7.30
N LYS A 285 -2.10 34.60 -7.65
CA LYS A 285 -1.32 35.55 -8.45
C LYS A 285 -0.04 35.97 -7.73
N GLN A 286 -0.11 36.31 -6.44
CA GLN A 286 1.07 36.66 -5.65
C GLN A 286 2.09 35.53 -5.59
N PHE A 287 1.63 34.28 -5.45
CA PHE A 287 2.49 33.08 -5.44
C PHE A 287 3.32 32.93 -6.74
N VAL A 288 2.78 33.36 -7.89
CA VAL A 288 3.45 33.20 -9.20
C VAL A 288 4.06 34.48 -9.75
N GLU A 289 4.10 35.58 -9.00
CA GLU A 289 4.78 36.80 -9.45
C GLU A 289 6.31 36.60 -9.38
N PRO A 290 7.10 37.04 -10.38
CA PRO A 290 6.72 37.81 -11.58
C PRO A 290 6.36 36.97 -12.82
N LEU A 291 6.40 35.65 -12.72
CA LEU A 291 6.20 34.73 -13.84
C LEU A 291 4.85 34.89 -14.52
N TYR A 292 3.79 35.19 -13.76
CA TYR A 292 2.48 35.46 -14.33
C TYR A 292 2.50 36.56 -15.39
N LYS A 293 3.18 37.67 -15.12
CA LYS A 293 3.32 38.79 -16.08
C LYS A 293 4.05 38.35 -17.33
N THR A 294 5.15 37.61 -17.16
CA THR A 294 5.92 37.07 -18.28
C THR A 294 5.06 36.16 -19.17
N VAL A 295 4.27 35.27 -18.59
CA VAL A 295 3.35 34.40 -19.34
C VAL A 295 2.28 35.23 -20.07
N CYS A 296 1.73 36.26 -19.42
CA CYS A 296 0.77 37.17 -20.06
C CYS A 296 1.39 37.94 -21.25
N TRP A 297 2.64 38.39 -21.12
CA TRP A 297 3.38 39.05 -22.19
C TRP A 297 3.69 38.12 -23.37
N LEU A 298 3.97 36.84 -23.10
CA LEU A 298 4.14 35.83 -24.15
C LEU A 298 2.82 35.48 -24.85
N TYR A 299 1.72 35.44 -24.11
CA TYR A 299 0.42 35.05 -24.63
C TYR A 299 -0.25 36.14 -25.49
N ASP A 300 -0.17 37.41 -25.07
CA ASP A 300 -0.92 38.51 -25.68
C ASP A 300 -0.02 39.70 -26.05
N LYS A 301 -0.03 40.05 -27.34
CA LYS A 301 0.80 41.12 -27.91
C LYS A 301 0.47 42.50 -27.34
N LYS A 302 -0.78 42.74 -26.91
CA LYS A 302 -1.18 44.03 -26.32
C LYS A 302 -0.61 44.15 -24.90
N CYS A 303 -0.73 43.09 -24.10
CA CYS A 303 -0.12 43.01 -22.76
C CYS A 303 1.39 43.24 -22.83
N TYR A 304 2.07 42.64 -23.81
CA TYR A 304 3.51 42.87 -24.04
C TYR A 304 3.83 44.34 -24.34
N LYS A 305 3.11 44.95 -25.29
CA LYS A 305 3.36 46.33 -25.73
C LYS A 305 3.11 47.37 -24.64
N GLU A 306 2.07 47.17 -23.84
CA GLU A 306 1.65 48.11 -22.80
C GLU A 306 2.29 47.80 -21.44
N ALA A 307 3.10 46.74 -21.35
CA ALA A 307 3.57 46.15 -20.10
C ALA A 307 2.43 45.97 -19.07
N SER A 308 1.21 45.72 -19.57
CA SER A 308 -0.02 45.71 -18.79
C SER A 308 -0.39 44.30 -18.35
N GLU A 309 -1.15 44.21 -17.26
CA GLU A 309 -1.69 42.95 -16.75
C GLU A 309 -3.13 42.78 -17.23
N MET A 310 -3.41 41.64 -17.87
CA MET A 310 -4.77 41.15 -18.06
C MET A 310 -5.04 40.07 -17.01
N THR A 311 -6.26 40.00 -16.46
CA THR A 311 -6.64 38.84 -15.63
C THR A 311 -7.00 37.67 -16.54
N ASN A 312 -6.06 36.75 -16.71
CA ASN A 312 -6.24 35.55 -17.53
C ASN A 312 -5.94 34.30 -16.69
N THR A 313 -6.99 33.53 -16.38
CA THR A 313 -6.89 32.32 -15.54
C THR A 313 -6.07 31.22 -16.18
N ARG A 314 -5.98 31.15 -17.52
CA ARG A 314 -5.12 30.18 -18.22
C ARG A 314 -3.64 30.53 -18.07
N CYS A 315 -3.29 31.81 -18.20
CA CYS A 315 -1.92 32.28 -17.94
C CYS A 315 -1.52 32.01 -16.48
N LEU A 316 -2.44 32.25 -15.55
CA LEU A 316 -2.22 31.97 -14.13
C LEU A 316 -2.01 30.47 -13.86
N ALA A 317 -2.79 29.60 -14.52
CA ALA A 317 -2.64 28.17 -14.39
C ALA A 317 -1.28 27.67 -14.89
N VAL A 318 -0.82 28.17 -16.05
CA VAL A 318 0.51 27.86 -16.61
C VAL A 318 1.62 28.37 -15.71
N ALA A 319 1.49 29.61 -15.20
CA ALA A 319 2.46 30.16 -14.26
C ALA A 319 2.54 29.32 -12.97
N CYS A 320 1.41 28.82 -12.47
CA CYS A 320 1.40 27.91 -11.32
C CYS A 320 2.18 26.62 -11.58
N ASP A 321 2.01 26.01 -12.77
CA ASP A 321 2.72 24.78 -13.15
C ASP A 321 4.22 25.01 -13.21
N LEU A 322 4.64 26.09 -13.89
CA LEU A 322 6.04 26.45 -14.02
C LEU A 322 6.69 26.81 -12.67
N THR A 323 6.00 27.58 -11.82
CA THR A 323 6.49 27.85 -10.46
C THR A 323 6.64 26.56 -9.65
N THR A 324 5.67 25.65 -9.74
CA THR A 324 5.72 24.36 -9.05
C THR A 324 6.88 23.50 -9.54
N LEU A 325 7.13 23.48 -10.85
CA LEU A 325 8.26 22.77 -11.44
C LEU A 325 9.62 23.34 -10.97
N VAL A 326 9.74 24.67 -10.90
CA VAL A 326 10.98 25.34 -10.49
C VAL A 326 11.26 25.16 -8.98
N THR A 327 10.21 25.23 -8.15
CA THR A 327 10.35 25.25 -6.69
C THR A 327 10.16 23.89 -6.03
N SER A 328 9.55 22.93 -6.76
CA SER A 328 8.99 21.70 -6.21
C SER A 328 7.90 21.93 -5.14
N ASN A 329 7.38 23.15 -5.01
CA ASN A 329 6.30 23.49 -4.08
C ASN A 329 4.96 23.46 -4.83
N PRO A 330 4.04 22.57 -4.47
CA PRO A 330 2.75 22.48 -5.14
C PRO A 330 1.93 23.74 -4.90
N SER A 331 1.48 24.43 -5.95
CA SER A 331 0.62 25.62 -5.78
C SER A 331 -0.80 25.29 -5.27
N PRO A 332 -1.59 26.28 -4.82
CA PRO A 332 -3.00 26.06 -4.41
C PRO A 332 -3.85 25.42 -5.51
N LYS A 333 -3.51 25.65 -6.78
CA LYS A 333 -4.15 25.00 -7.93
C LYS A 333 -3.98 23.49 -7.90
N HIS A 334 -2.77 23.01 -7.62
CA HIS A 334 -2.44 21.58 -7.60
C HIS A 334 -3.17 20.87 -6.47
N LEU A 335 -3.19 21.48 -5.27
CA LEU A 335 -3.91 20.94 -4.12
C LEU A 335 -5.43 20.92 -4.39
N GLY A 336 -5.98 22.02 -4.89
CA GLY A 336 -7.40 22.12 -5.23
C GLY A 336 -7.82 21.10 -6.28
N LEU A 337 -7.01 20.89 -7.33
CA LEU A 337 -7.26 19.86 -8.34
C LEU A 337 -7.22 18.46 -7.74
N GLY A 338 -6.20 18.16 -6.91
CA GLY A 338 -6.10 16.85 -6.24
C GLY A 338 -7.32 16.53 -5.38
N ILE A 339 -7.81 17.52 -4.60
CA ILE A 339 -9.03 17.39 -3.79
C ILE A 339 -10.25 17.16 -4.67
N HIS A 340 -10.40 17.94 -5.75
CA HIS A 340 -11.52 17.83 -6.66
C HIS A 340 -11.58 16.44 -7.32
N LEU A 341 -10.46 15.97 -7.87
CA LEU A 341 -10.35 14.64 -8.48
C LEU A 341 -10.64 13.53 -7.48
N TYR A 342 -10.17 13.66 -6.25
CA TYR A 342 -10.44 12.68 -5.19
C TYR A 342 -11.91 12.63 -4.81
N ASN A 343 -12.55 13.78 -4.64
CA ASN A 343 -13.96 13.85 -4.24
C ASN A 343 -14.89 13.39 -5.36
N GLU A 344 -14.57 13.69 -6.62
CA GLU A 344 -15.42 13.33 -7.75
C GLU A 344 -15.25 11.86 -8.18
N PHE A 345 -14.01 11.36 -8.23
CA PHE A 345 -13.72 10.04 -8.79
C PHE A 345 -13.25 9.01 -7.77
N GLY A 346 -12.72 9.42 -6.62
CA GLY A 346 -12.17 8.51 -5.59
C GLY A 346 -10.98 7.66 -6.05
N SER A 347 -10.40 7.97 -7.22
CA SER A 347 -9.35 7.15 -7.85
C SER A 347 -7.96 7.64 -7.48
N ARG A 348 -7.22 6.79 -6.73
CA ARG A 348 -5.80 7.03 -6.44
C ARG A 348 -4.97 7.10 -7.73
N HIS A 349 -5.20 6.19 -8.67
CA HIS A 349 -4.40 6.11 -9.90
C HIS A 349 -4.49 7.39 -10.72
N LEU A 350 -5.69 7.95 -10.86
CA LEU A 350 -5.89 9.21 -11.59
C LEU A 350 -5.07 10.37 -10.98
N ILE A 351 -5.02 10.45 -9.66
CA ILE A 351 -4.27 11.50 -8.96
C ILE A 351 -2.76 11.31 -9.16
N GLU A 352 -2.28 10.07 -9.08
CA GLU A 352 -0.86 9.75 -9.31
C GLU A 352 -0.46 10.00 -10.78
N ASP A 353 -1.32 9.68 -11.74
CA ASP A 353 -1.10 9.98 -13.16
C ASP A 353 -1.00 11.50 -13.38
N MET A 354 -1.95 12.27 -12.83
CA MET A 354 -1.92 13.75 -12.92
C MET A 354 -0.73 14.36 -12.19
N TYR A 355 -0.31 13.77 -11.07
CA TYR A 355 0.92 14.17 -10.36
C TYR A 355 2.17 13.88 -11.20
N SER A 356 2.25 12.73 -11.86
CA SER A 356 3.39 12.38 -12.73
C SER A 356 3.55 13.32 -13.92
N LEU A 357 2.45 13.93 -14.37
CA LEU A 357 2.42 14.95 -15.41
C LEU A 357 2.67 16.37 -14.88
N GLY A 358 2.84 16.54 -13.56
CA GLY A 358 3.07 17.82 -12.91
C GLY A 358 1.83 18.69 -12.72
N TYR A 359 0.61 18.16 -12.88
CA TYR A 359 -0.63 18.94 -12.82
C TYR A 359 -1.33 18.89 -11.45
N SER A 360 -1.00 17.93 -10.61
CA SER A 360 -1.63 17.69 -9.30
C SER A 360 -0.57 17.54 -8.20
N ILE A 361 -1.00 17.42 -6.94
CA ILE A 361 -0.18 16.94 -5.83
C ILE A 361 -0.14 15.42 -5.75
N SER A 362 0.84 14.89 -5.01
CA SER A 362 0.95 13.46 -4.75
C SER A 362 -0.24 12.96 -3.92
N TYR A 363 -0.63 11.70 -4.13
CA TYR A 363 -1.72 11.10 -3.35
C TYR A 363 -1.42 11.03 -1.84
N PRO A 364 -0.19 10.71 -1.38
CA PRO A 364 0.17 10.79 0.03
C PRO A 364 -0.04 12.19 0.62
N ASP A 365 0.40 13.25 -0.06
CA ASP A 365 0.25 14.63 0.43
C ASP A 365 -1.21 15.05 0.48
N LEU A 366 -2.01 14.62 -0.50
CA LEU A 366 -3.44 14.83 -0.50
C LEU A 366 -4.10 14.15 0.72
N ARG A 367 -3.73 12.90 1.00
CA ARG A 367 -4.27 12.17 2.15
C ARG A 367 -3.85 12.80 3.47
N LEU A 368 -2.62 13.29 3.56
CA LEU A 368 -2.14 14.05 4.70
C LEU A 368 -2.98 15.32 4.89
N PHE A 369 -3.17 16.12 3.83
CA PHE A 369 -4.02 17.31 3.86
C PHE A 369 -5.44 17.00 4.35
N LEU A 370 -6.11 16.03 3.73
CA LEU A 370 -7.50 15.67 4.07
C LEU A 370 -7.60 15.18 5.52
N THR A 371 -6.59 14.46 6.01
CA THR A 371 -6.54 13.99 7.40
C THR A 371 -6.34 15.16 8.36
N SER A 372 -5.41 16.08 8.08
CA SER A 372 -5.17 17.28 8.87
C SER A 372 -6.39 18.20 8.90
N ALA A 373 -7.05 18.41 7.76
CA ALA A 373 -8.28 19.19 7.66
C ALA A 373 -9.42 18.55 8.46
N ALA A 374 -9.56 17.22 8.41
CA ALA A 374 -10.55 16.50 9.22
C ALA A 374 -10.26 16.62 10.72
N GLN A 375 -8.99 16.50 11.14
CA GLN A 375 -8.58 16.68 12.53
C GLN A 375 -8.84 18.10 13.01
N GLN A 376 -8.54 19.11 12.20
CA GLN A 376 -8.82 20.50 12.51
C GLN A 376 -10.32 20.75 12.69
N ASN A 377 -11.15 20.22 11.79
CA ASN A 377 -12.61 20.29 11.93
C ASN A 377 -13.08 19.62 13.23
N ILE A 378 -12.56 18.43 13.56
CA ILE A 378 -12.93 17.74 14.81
C ILE A 378 -12.52 18.56 16.04
N ALA A 379 -11.32 19.17 16.02
CA ALA A 379 -10.81 19.97 17.12
C ALA A 379 -11.59 21.27 17.31
N SER A 380 -12.16 21.80 16.22
CA SER A 380 -12.90 23.05 16.24
C SER A 380 -14.36 22.85 16.67
N HIS A 381 -14.91 21.64 16.45
CA HIS A 381 -16.25 21.27 16.89
C HIS A 381 -16.52 21.55 18.37
N LYS A 382 -17.67 22.16 18.65
CA LYS A 382 -18.16 22.33 20.02
C LYS A 382 -18.86 21.06 20.50
N VAL A 383 -18.41 20.54 21.63
CA VAL A 383 -19.08 19.45 22.34
C VAL A 383 -20.18 20.06 23.21
N THR A 384 -21.42 19.67 22.95
CA THR A 384 -22.58 20.04 23.76
C THR A 384 -22.56 19.32 25.11
N ASP A 385 -23.28 19.85 26.10
CA ASP A 385 -23.37 19.26 27.44
C ASP A 385 -23.89 17.81 27.46
N SER A 386 -24.63 17.40 26.42
CA SER A 386 -25.11 16.03 26.24
C SER A 386 -24.10 15.10 25.55
N GLY A 387 -22.90 15.59 25.23
CA GLY A 387 -21.86 14.86 24.49
C GLY A 387 -22.06 14.83 22.97
N GLY A 388 -23.06 15.55 22.44
CA GLY A 388 -23.25 15.71 20.99
C GLY A 388 -22.21 16.66 20.39
N ILE A 389 -21.71 16.34 19.19
CA ILE A 389 -20.73 17.13 18.46
C ILE A 389 -21.46 18.04 17.48
N VAL A 390 -21.30 19.36 17.59
CA VAL A 390 -21.89 20.34 16.66
C VAL A 390 -20.78 20.89 15.75
N PRO A 391 -20.86 20.67 14.43
CA PRO A 391 -19.94 21.28 13.47
C PRO A 391 -19.99 22.81 13.51
N ASP A 392 -18.85 23.46 13.32
CA ASP A 392 -18.71 24.92 13.47
C ASP A 392 -19.55 25.75 12.50
N ASN A 393 -19.90 25.17 11.35
CA ASN A 393 -20.72 25.82 10.35
C ASN A 393 -22.22 25.78 10.69
N ILE A 394 -22.61 25.08 11.76
CA ILE A 394 -23.96 25.10 12.31
C ILE A 394 -23.99 26.14 13.42
N LEU A 395 -24.42 27.34 13.08
CA LEU A 395 -24.67 28.38 14.08
C LEU A 395 -25.78 27.89 15.03
N PRO A 396 -25.60 28.03 16.36
CA PRO A 396 -26.68 27.76 17.28
C PRO A 396 -27.78 28.83 17.13
N ARG A 397 -29.01 28.46 17.55
CA ARG A 397 -30.22 29.25 17.26
C ARG A 397 -30.18 30.67 17.83
N ASP A 398 -29.52 30.83 18.97
CA ASP A 398 -29.25 32.10 19.64
C ASP A 398 -28.31 33.02 18.85
N GLN A 399 -27.52 32.47 17.94
CA GLN A 399 -26.63 33.21 17.02
C GLN A 399 -27.23 33.38 15.62
N GLY A 400 -28.54 33.16 15.47
CA GLY A 400 -29.24 33.31 14.18
C GLY A 400 -29.16 32.08 13.28
N GLY A 401 -28.72 30.92 13.79
CA GLY A 401 -28.76 29.67 13.06
C GLY A 401 -30.18 29.13 12.87
N ASN A 402 -30.48 28.66 11.67
CA ASN A 402 -31.74 27.96 11.39
C ASN A 402 -31.62 26.49 11.77
N LEU A 403 -32.54 26.02 12.61
CA LEU A 403 -32.62 24.62 13.02
C LEU A 403 -33.05 23.76 11.81
N VAL A 404 -32.09 23.14 11.12
CA VAL A 404 -32.40 22.10 10.13
C VAL A 404 -32.60 20.79 10.89
N VAL A 405 -33.84 20.52 11.31
CA VAL A 405 -34.23 19.19 11.80
C VAL A 405 -34.39 18.28 10.58
N ALA A 406 -33.28 17.75 10.10
CA ALA A 406 -33.29 16.62 9.18
C ALA A 406 -32.88 15.38 9.98
N VAL A 407 -33.87 14.64 10.47
CA VAL A 407 -33.67 13.23 10.83
C VAL A 407 -33.76 12.45 9.51
N ALA A 408 -32.70 12.50 8.72
CA ALA A 408 -32.56 11.57 7.61
C ALA A 408 -31.97 10.28 8.18
N ASP A 409 -32.82 9.28 8.34
CA ASP A 409 -32.40 7.92 8.62
C ASP A 409 -31.49 7.46 7.46
N ASN A 410 -30.18 7.39 7.72
CA ASN A 410 -29.15 7.23 6.70
C ASN A 410 -29.06 5.80 6.14
N TRP A 411 -30.10 4.97 6.37
CA TRP A 411 -30.17 3.61 5.86
C TRP A 411 -30.81 3.46 4.49
N ASP A 412 -31.69 4.37 4.05
CA ASP A 412 -32.37 4.22 2.76
C ASP A 412 -31.58 4.77 1.57
N LEU A 413 -30.76 5.80 1.75
CA LEU A 413 -29.99 6.45 0.66
C LEU A 413 -28.89 5.56 0.04
N MET A 414 -28.35 4.60 0.81
CA MET A 414 -27.36 3.64 0.28
C MET A 414 -28.02 2.58 -0.64
N SER A 415 -29.30 2.25 -0.41
CA SER A 415 -29.99 1.25 -1.23
C SER A 415 -30.39 1.80 -2.60
N GLU A 416 -30.80 3.06 -2.66
CA GLU A 416 -31.22 3.70 -3.93
C GLU A 416 -30.04 4.02 -4.85
N GLN A 417 -28.91 4.49 -4.33
CA GLN A 417 -27.73 4.76 -5.16
C GLN A 417 -27.12 3.47 -5.76
N LEU A 418 -27.21 2.34 -5.06
CA LEU A 418 -26.79 1.03 -5.58
C LEU A 418 -27.75 0.52 -6.68
N MET A 419 -29.06 0.76 -6.55
CA MET A 419 -30.03 0.37 -7.59
C MET A 419 -29.93 1.23 -8.86
N VAL A 420 -29.67 2.53 -8.75
CA VAL A 420 -29.52 3.41 -9.93
C VAL A 420 -28.25 3.07 -10.71
N LYS A 421 -27.14 2.74 -10.05
CA LYS A 421 -25.92 2.27 -10.72
C LYS A 421 -26.09 0.92 -11.42
N ALA A 422 -26.89 0.00 -10.86
CA ALA A 422 -27.18 -1.28 -11.50
C ALA A 422 -28.12 -1.17 -12.71
N ARG A 423 -28.93 -0.11 -12.79
CA ARG A 423 -29.85 0.13 -13.91
C ARG A 423 -29.21 0.84 -15.10
N LEU A 424 -28.09 1.53 -14.90
CA LEU A 424 -27.30 2.17 -15.96
C LEU A 424 -26.20 1.25 -16.55
N MET A 425 -26.02 0.04 -15.99
CA MET A 425 -25.09 -0.98 -16.50
C MET A 425 -25.81 -2.20 -17.14
N ARG A 426 -27.09 -2.04 -17.51
CA ARG A 426 -27.79 -2.89 -18.48
C ARG A 426 -28.22 -2.02 -19.64
#